data_AF-B0WJN0-F1
#
_entry.id   AF-B0WJN0-F1
#
_cell.length_a   1.000
_cell.length_b   1.000
_cell.length_c   1.000
_cell.angle_alpha   90.00
_cell.angle_beta   90.00
_cell.angle_gamma   90.00
#
_symmetry.space_group_name_H-M   'P 1'
#
loop_
_entity.id
_entity.type
_entity.pdbx_description
1 polymer ?
#
loop_
_entity_poly.entity_id
_entity_poly.type
_entity_poly.pdbx_seq_one_letter_code
_entity_poly.pdbx_strand_id
1 'polypeptide(L)'
;MYVTQDVADLAPKFSFNFERGEPWFDVLKDEFLDEIRYYETSYRSPLLAVFRFTYLAFVEAGLMELHKWRHLRMEYAVVWGRRPRKGKESEIYLKFGDLLLAWIVIGFGLGMSFVGFVGELACSRYGRWIGKIWEWIF
;
A
#
# COMPACT_ATOMS: atom_id res chain seq x y z
N MET A 1 -6.68 1.00 -34.32
CA MET A 1 -7.05 2.43 -34.21
C MET A 1 -5.78 3.16 -33.81
N TYR A 2 -5.10 3.81 -34.76
CA TYR A 2 -3.82 4.44 -34.50
C TYR A 2 -4.07 5.81 -33.88
N VAL A 3 -3.74 5.97 -32.60
CA VAL A 3 -3.71 7.27 -31.95
C VAL A 3 -2.55 8.04 -32.56
N THR A 4 -2.81 9.21 -33.13
CA THR A 4 -1.76 10.10 -33.65
C THR A 4 -0.82 10.51 -32.51
N GLN A 5 0.49 10.58 -32.76
CA GLN A 5 1.51 10.90 -31.74
C GLN A 5 1.18 12.20 -30.99
N ASP A 6 0.63 13.20 -31.69
CA ASP A 6 0.19 14.46 -31.07
C ASP A 6 -0.87 14.27 -29.97
N VAL A 7 -1.78 13.30 -30.14
CA VAL A 7 -2.82 12.98 -29.15
C VAL A 7 -2.24 12.13 -28.01
N ALA A 8 -1.28 11.26 -28.31
CA ALA A 8 -0.55 10.50 -27.29
C ALA A 8 0.28 11.42 -26.37
N ASP A 9 0.89 12.48 -26.92
CA ASP A 9 1.66 13.48 -26.16
C ASP A 9 0.77 14.39 -25.29
N LEU A 10 -0.51 14.51 -25.64
CA LEU A 10 -1.51 15.26 -24.88
C LEU A 10 -2.17 14.42 -23.78
N ALA A 11 -2.19 13.09 -23.91
CA ALA A 11 -2.82 12.20 -22.95
C ALA A 11 -2.33 12.40 -21.50
N PRO A 12 -1.03 12.58 -21.20
CA PRO A 12 -0.56 12.84 -19.83
C PRO A 12 -1.05 14.17 -19.26
N LYS A 13 -1.30 15.17 -20.12
CA LYS A 13 -1.79 16.50 -19.69
C LYS A 13 -3.27 16.48 -19.35
N PHE A 14 -4.07 15.69 -20.06
CA PHE A 14 -5.52 15.58 -19.83
C PHE A 14 -5.88 14.55 -18.75
N SER A 15 -5.01 13.57 -18.52
CA SER A 15 -5.25 12.51 -17.54
C SER A 15 -4.73 12.86 -16.14
N PHE A 16 -4.36 14.11 -15.86
CA PHE A 16 -3.86 14.49 -14.54
C PHE A 16 -4.98 15.13 -13.70
N ASN A 17 -5.27 14.53 -12.55
CA ASN A 17 -6.20 15.10 -11.58
C ASN A 17 -5.45 16.11 -10.71
N PHE A 18 -5.61 17.40 -11.02
CA PHE A 18 -4.96 18.50 -10.30
C PHE A 18 -5.38 18.63 -8.83
N GLU A 19 -6.57 18.18 -8.45
CA GLU A 19 -7.03 18.21 -7.05
C GLU A 19 -6.31 17.17 -6.19
N ARG A 20 -6.00 16.00 -6.78
CA ARG A 20 -5.35 14.88 -6.07
C ARG A 20 -3.83 14.83 -6.26
N GLY A 21 -3.31 15.57 -7.24
CA GLY A 21 -1.90 15.55 -7.62
C GLY A 21 -1.45 14.23 -8.24
N GLU A 22 -2.38 13.47 -8.82
CA GLU A 22 -2.16 12.11 -9.33
C GLU A 22 -2.67 11.95 -10.77
N PRO A 23 -2.01 11.12 -11.60
CA PRO A 23 -2.58 10.69 -12.87
C PRO A 23 -3.85 9.83 -12.63
N TRP A 24 -4.84 9.96 -13.50
CA TRP A 24 -6.10 9.20 -13.48
C TRP A 24 -5.86 7.72 -13.83
N PHE A 25 -4.78 7.42 -14.55
CA PHE A 25 -4.44 6.04 -14.87
C PHE A 25 -3.56 5.44 -13.76
N ASP A 26 -3.95 4.27 -13.28
CA ASP A 26 -3.03 3.39 -12.58
C ASP A 26 -1.98 2.93 -13.59
N VAL A 27 -0.71 3.20 -13.30
CA VAL A 27 0.38 2.54 -14.01
C VAL A 27 0.32 1.08 -13.58
N LEU A 28 -0.39 0.27 -14.37
CA LEU A 28 -0.33 -1.17 -14.28
C LEU A 28 1.16 -1.53 -14.34
N LYS A 29 1.64 -2.25 -13.32
CA LYS A 29 2.97 -2.86 -13.35
C LYS A 29 2.94 -3.91 -14.45
N ASP A 30 3.15 -3.48 -15.68
CA ASP A 30 3.36 -4.38 -16.80
C ASP A 30 4.73 -5.04 -16.61
N GLU A 31 4.73 -6.13 -15.84
CA GLU A 31 5.84 -7.08 -15.76
C GLU A 31 6.07 -7.81 -17.11
N PHE A 32 5.23 -7.54 -18.12
CA PHE A 32 5.21 -8.25 -19.39
C PHE A 32 5.99 -7.58 -20.53
N LEU A 33 6.50 -6.35 -20.33
CA LEU A 33 7.30 -5.65 -21.33
C LEU A 33 8.74 -5.48 -20.81
N ASP A 34 9.46 -6.59 -20.73
CA ASP A 34 10.92 -6.56 -20.69
C ASP A 34 11.41 -5.97 -22.02
N GLU A 35 11.68 -4.67 -22.01
CA GLU A 35 12.21 -3.95 -23.15
C GLU A 35 13.60 -4.50 -23.51
N ILE A 36 13.66 -5.34 -24.55
CA ILE A 36 14.92 -5.87 -25.07
C ILE A 36 15.70 -4.72 -25.71
N ARG A 37 16.71 -4.20 -25.01
CA ARG A 37 17.63 -3.19 -25.55
C ARG A 37 18.77 -3.86 -26.28
N TYR A 38 18.91 -3.54 -27.56
CA TYR A 38 20.07 -3.90 -28.37
C TYR A 38 20.95 -2.67 -28.62
N TYR A 39 22.26 -2.87 -28.60
CA TYR A 39 23.23 -1.86 -29.02
C TYR A 39 23.63 -2.16 -30.45
N GLU A 40 23.31 -1.25 -31.37
CA GLU A 40 23.76 -1.40 -32.75
C GLU A 40 25.26 -1.07 -32.86
N THR A 41 26.02 -2.02 -33.38
CA THR A 41 27.44 -1.85 -33.69
C THR A 41 27.70 -2.34 -35.10
N SER A 42 28.55 -1.65 -35.86
CA SER A 42 28.96 -2.12 -37.18
C SER A 42 29.60 -3.51 -37.10
N TYR A 43 29.15 -4.43 -37.96
CA TYR A 43 29.55 -5.84 -37.98
C TYR A 43 31.07 -6.06 -38.06
N ARG A 44 31.83 -5.07 -38.56
CA ARG A 44 33.29 -5.15 -38.75
C ARG A 44 34.09 -4.27 -37.81
N SER A 45 33.50 -3.81 -36.70
CA SER A 45 34.24 -2.99 -35.75
C SER A 45 35.28 -3.83 -34.99
N PRO A 46 36.57 -3.47 -35.02
CA PRO A 46 37.60 -4.15 -34.23
C PRO A 46 37.36 -3.98 -32.72
N LEU A 47 36.54 -3.01 -32.32
CA LEU A 47 36.20 -2.74 -30.93
C LEU A 47 35.06 -3.62 -30.39
N LEU A 48 34.42 -4.43 -31.22
CA LEU A 48 33.26 -5.23 -30.82
C LEU A 48 33.58 -6.18 -29.65
N ALA A 49 34.75 -6.81 -29.67
CA ALA A 49 35.19 -7.72 -28.61
C ALA A 49 35.39 -6.98 -27.28
N VAL A 50 36.06 -5.83 -27.33
CA VAL A 50 36.30 -4.96 -26.16
C VAL A 50 34.99 -4.43 -25.59
N PHE A 51 34.05 -4.03 -26.46
CA PHE A 51 32.73 -3.55 -26.06
C PHE A 51 31.92 -4.65 -25.36
N ARG A 52 31.91 -5.89 -25.88
CA ARG A 52 31.21 -7.01 -25.23
C ARG A 52 31.78 -7.32 -23.86
N PHE A 53 33.11 -7.34 -23.73
CA PHE A 53 33.77 -7.58 -22.44
C PHE A 53 33.45 -6.49 -21.42
N THR A 54 33.57 -5.22 -21.80
CA THR A 54 33.29 -4.08 -20.92
C THR A 54 31.81 -4.03 -20.53
N TYR A 55 30.90 -4.30 -21.46
CA TYR A 55 29.47 -4.40 -21.19
C TYR A 55 29.18 -5.49 -20.15
N LEU A 56 29.74 -6.69 -20.31
CA LEU A 56 29.56 -7.79 -19.35
C LEU A 56 30.09 -7.40 -17.97
N ALA A 57 31.29 -6.81 -17.89
CA ALA A 57 31.86 -6.35 -16.63
C ALA A 57 30.98 -5.29 -15.94
N PHE A 58 30.36 -4.38 -16.69
CA PHE A 58 29.42 -3.40 -16.13
C PHE A 58 28.09 -4.00 -15.68
N VAL A 59 27.62 -5.06 -16.33
CA VAL A 59 26.44 -5.81 -15.89
C VAL A 59 26.75 -6.54 -14.59
N GLU A 60 27.86 -7.28 -14.53
CA GLU A 60 28.29 -8.03 -13.34
C GLU A 60 28.58 -7.11 -12.15
N ALA A 61 29.11 -5.92 -12.39
CA ALA A 61 29.34 -4.91 -11.36
C ALA A 61 28.06 -4.14 -10.95
N GLY A 62 26.90 -4.40 -11.57
CA GLY A 62 25.64 -3.68 -11.30
C GLY A 62 25.60 -2.23 -11.78
N LEU A 63 26.62 -1.77 -12.52
CA LEU A 63 26.73 -0.40 -13.03
C LEU A 63 25.63 -0.07 -14.05
N MET A 64 25.23 -1.05 -14.86
CA MET A 64 24.16 -0.85 -15.84
C MET A 64 22.81 -0.61 -15.17
N GLU A 65 22.53 -1.30 -14.06
CA GLU A 65 21.29 -1.11 -13.30
C GLU A 65 21.27 0.25 -12.58
N LEU A 66 22.40 0.64 -11.97
CA LEU A 66 22.56 1.96 -11.38
C LEU A 66 22.37 3.08 -12.42
N HIS A 67 22.95 2.91 -13.61
CA HIS A 67 22.81 3.85 -14.70
C HIS A 67 21.35 3.97 -15.18
N LYS A 68 20.67 2.83 -15.40
CA LYS A 68 19.24 2.79 -15.74
C LYS A 68 18.40 3.52 -14.69
N TRP A 69 18.61 3.24 -13.42
CA TRP A 69 17.89 3.87 -12.33
C TRP A 69 18.09 5.39 -12.31
N ARG A 70 19.34 5.85 -12.49
CA ARG A 70 19.67 7.28 -12.52
C ARG A 70 19.06 7.96 -13.74
N HIS A 71 19.08 7.32 -14.91
CA HIS A 71 18.52 7.86 -16.14
C HIS A 71 17.00 7.96 -16.05
N LEU A 72 16.31 6.90 -15.61
CA LEU A 72 14.87 6.92 -15.38
C LEU A 72 14.50 8.03 -14.42
N ARG A 73 15.23 8.18 -13.31
CA ARG A 73 14.98 9.24 -12.34
C ARG A 73 15.10 10.64 -12.95
N MET A 74 16.06 10.84 -13.85
CA MET A 74 16.24 12.11 -14.56
C MET A 74 15.11 12.34 -15.57
N GLU A 75 14.71 11.33 -16.35
CA GLU A 75 13.58 11.41 -17.27
C GLU A 75 12.27 11.70 -16.54
N TYR A 76 11.98 10.98 -15.45
CA TYR A 76 10.83 11.28 -14.60
C TYR A 76 10.89 12.71 -14.05
N ALA A 77 12.07 13.19 -13.64
CA ALA A 77 12.22 14.56 -13.15
C ALA A 77 12.02 15.63 -14.25
N VAL A 78 12.37 15.33 -15.50
CA VAL A 78 12.23 16.24 -16.64
C VAL A 78 10.80 16.23 -17.18
N VAL A 79 10.25 15.05 -17.45
CA VAL A 79 8.92 14.89 -18.05
C VAL A 79 7.81 15.24 -17.05
N TRP A 80 7.96 14.84 -15.78
CA TRP A 80 6.91 15.01 -14.77
C TRP A 80 7.17 16.22 -13.87
N GLY A 81 8.29 16.93 -14.08
CA GLY A 81 8.76 18.05 -13.28
C GLY A 81 9.32 17.63 -11.92
N ARG A 82 9.91 18.60 -11.19
CA ARG A 82 10.16 18.47 -9.74
C ARG A 82 8.81 18.44 -9.02
N ARG A 83 8.05 17.35 -9.15
CA ARG A 83 6.84 17.16 -8.33
C ARG A 83 7.30 17.24 -6.87
N PRO A 84 6.69 18.10 -6.03
CA PRO A 84 6.88 17.95 -4.61
C PRO A 84 6.49 16.51 -4.28
N ARG A 85 7.46 15.69 -3.87
CA ARG A 85 7.17 14.41 -3.23
C ARG A 85 6.07 14.73 -2.23
N LYS A 86 4.90 14.10 -2.37
CA LYS A 86 3.77 14.23 -1.43
C LYS A 86 4.38 14.35 -0.04
N GLY A 87 4.32 15.57 0.50
CA GLY A 87 4.97 15.89 1.75
C GLY A 87 4.23 15.13 2.82
N LYS A 88 4.89 14.12 3.39
CA LYS A 88 4.34 13.18 4.36
C LYS A 88 3.13 12.42 3.81
N GLU A 89 3.22 11.11 3.81
CA GLU A 89 2.03 10.27 3.86
C GLU A 89 1.10 10.89 4.90
N SER A 90 -0.08 11.34 4.46
CA SER A 90 -1.11 11.85 5.34
C SER A 90 -1.27 10.83 6.45
N GLU A 91 -0.89 11.20 7.68
CA GLU A 91 -1.10 10.37 8.86
C GLU A 91 -2.56 9.90 8.80
N ILE A 92 -2.77 8.61 8.50
CA ILE A 92 -4.10 8.04 8.39
C ILE A 92 -4.57 7.92 9.84
N TYR A 93 -5.15 9.01 10.34
CA TYR A 93 -5.78 9.00 11.66
C TYR A 93 -6.95 8.01 11.59
N LEU A 94 -6.89 6.98 12.45
CA LEU A 94 -8.01 6.08 12.67
C LEU A 94 -9.26 6.92 12.97
N LYS A 95 -10.29 6.76 12.17
CA LYS A 95 -11.56 7.42 12.44
C LYS A 95 -12.26 6.63 13.54
N PHE A 96 -12.99 7.32 14.41
CA PHE A 96 -13.78 6.67 15.46
C PHE A 96 -14.72 5.58 14.91
N GLY A 97 -15.19 5.74 13.67
CA GLY A 97 -15.99 4.73 12.97
C GLY A 97 -15.30 3.38 12.79
N ASP A 98 -13.98 3.36 12.61
CA ASP A 98 -13.20 2.13 12.42
C ASP A 98 -13.12 1.31 13.72
N LEU A 99 -13.23 1.98 14.87
CA LEU A 99 -13.22 1.38 16.21
C LEU A 99 -14.62 1.05 16.73
N LEU A 100 -15.69 1.46 16.04
CA LEU A 100 -17.07 1.33 16.52
C LEU A 100 -17.45 -0.14 16.79
N LEU A 101 -17.04 -1.06 15.91
CA LEU A 101 -17.28 -2.49 16.08
C LEU A 101 -16.63 -3.02 17.36
N ALA A 102 -15.39 -2.61 17.65
CA ALA A 102 -14.68 -3.00 18.87
C ALA A 102 -15.43 -2.53 20.13
N TRP A 103 -15.95 -1.30 20.12
CA TRP A 103 -16.76 -0.78 21.23
C TRP A 103 -18.07 -1.54 21.44
N ILE A 104 -18.76 -1.94 20.36
CA ILE A 104 -19.98 -2.76 20.46
C ILE A 104 -19.66 -4.11 21.12
N VAL A 105 -18.58 -4.77 20.69
CA VAL A 105 -18.18 -6.07 21.25
C VAL A 105 -17.83 -5.95 22.74
N ILE A 106 -17.08 -4.92 23.12
CA ILE A 106 -16.76 -4.63 24.53
C ILE A 106 -18.02 -4.38 25.35
N GLY A 107 -18.93 -3.53 24.85
CA GLY A 107 -20.19 -3.22 25.52
C GLY A 107 -21.07 -4.46 25.72
N PHE A 108 -21.15 -5.31 24.71
CA PHE A 108 -21.91 -6.56 24.78
C PHE A 108 -21.32 -7.55 25.79
N GLY A 109 -19.99 -7.71 25.78
CA GLY A 109 -19.28 -8.56 26.75
C GLY A 109 -19.51 -8.11 28.19
N LEU A 110 -19.32 -6.81 28.47
CA LEU A 110 -19.55 -6.25 29.80
C LEU A 110 -21.01 -6.37 30.24
N GLY A 111 -21.96 -6.17 29.33
CA GLY A 111 -23.39 -6.32 29.61
C GLY A 111 -23.75 -7.74 30.05
N MET A 112 -23.28 -8.76 29.32
CA MET A 112 -23.55 -10.16 29.69
C MET A 112 -22.91 -10.55 31.03
N SER A 113 -21.66 -10.14 31.27
CA SER A 113 -21.00 -10.39 32.56
C SER A 113 -21.74 -9.74 33.73
N PHE A 114 -22.25 -8.52 33.54
CA PHE A 114 -23.01 -7.82 34.57
C PHE A 114 -24.34 -8.52 34.90
N VAL A 115 -25.08 -8.96 33.88
CA VAL A 115 -26.33 -9.71 34.08
C VAL A 115 -26.09 -11.02 34.83
N GLY A 116 -25.03 -11.76 34.46
CA GLY A 116 -24.64 -12.98 35.18
C GLY A 116 -24.31 -12.72 36.65
N PHE A 117 -23.53 -11.66 36.92
CA PHE A 117 -23.18 -11.26 38.28
C PHE A 117 -24.40 -10.88 39.13
N VAL A 118 -25.35 -10.11 38.57
CA VAL A 118 -26.60 -9.76 39.28
C VAL A 118 -27.45 -11.00 39.56
N GLY A 119 -27.53 -11.93 38.61
CA GLY A 119 -28.24 -13.20 38.77
C GLY A 119 -27.65 -14.05 39.90
N GLU A 120 -26.32 -14.18 39.95
CA GLU A 120 -25.62 -14.90 41.01
C GLU A 120 -25.84 -14.24 42.38
N LEU A 121 -25.76 -12.91 42.44
CA LEU A 121 -25.95 -12.14 43.67
C LEU A 121 -27.39 -12.27 44.20
N ALA A 122 -28.38 -12.28 43.31
CA ALA A 122 -29.78 -12.55 43.66
C ALA A 122 -29.94 -13.97 44.21
N CYS A 123 -29.47 -15.00 43.50
CA CYS A 123 -29.55 -16.40 43.95
C CYS A 123 -28.84 -16.62 45.29
N SER A 124 -27.65 -16.05 45.50
CA SER A 124 -26.90 -16.11 46.75
C SER A 124 -27.66 -15.46 47.92
N ARG A 125 -28.42 -14.41 47.66
CA ARG A 125 -29.21 -13.73 48.69
C ARG A 125 -30.49 -14.50 49.04
N TYR A 126 -31.19 -15.05 48.05
CA TYR A 126 -32.38 -15.88 48.28
C TYR A 126 -32.05 -17.24 48.91
N GLY A 127 -30.96 -17.90 48.51
CA GLY A 127 -30.53 -19.17 49.11
C GLY A 127 -30.19 -19.05 50.60
N ARG A 128 -29.52 -17.95 51.01
CA ARG A 128 -29.26 -17.65 52.42
C ARG A 128 -30.53 -17.35 53.23
N TRP A 129 -31.51 -16.72 52.61
CA TRP A 129 -32.79 -16.43 53.25
C TRP A 129 -33.61 -17.72 53.48
N ILE A 130 -33.67 -18.59 52.48
CA ILE A 130 -34.39 -19.87 52.58
C ILE A 130 -33.74 -20.79 53.62
N GLY A 131 -32.40 -20.86 53.66
CA GLY A 131 -31.68 -21.63 54.68
C GLY A 131 -31.99 -21.17 56.11
N LYS A 132 -32.04 -19.85 56.34
CA LYS A 132 -32.43 -19.29 57.65
C LYS A 132 -33.88 -19.60 58.03
N ILE A 133 -34.81 -19.57 57.07
CA ILE A 133 -36.21 -19.92 57.34
C ILE A 133 -36.34 -21.41 57.69
N TRP A 134 -35.55 -22.28 57.05
CA TRP A 134 -35.54 -23.71 57.32
C TRP A 134 -35.05 -24.04 58.75
N GLU A 135 -33.97 -23.39 59.21
CA GLU A 135 -33.47 -23.50 60.61
C GLU A 135 -34.46 -22.98 61.67
N TRP A 136 -35.40 -22.12 61.29
CA TRP A 136 -36.44 -21.64 62.21
C TRP A 136 -37.66 -22.56 62.29
N ILE A 137 -37.89 -23.38 61.26
CA ILE A 137 -39.05 -24.26 61.15
C ILE A 137 -38.77 -25.66 61.70
N PHE A 138 -37.52 -26.12 61.62
CA PHE A 138 -37.08 -27.47 62.02
C PHE A 138 -36.02 -27.41 63.12
#